data_AF-A0A7C0X269-F1
#
_entry.id   AF-A0A7C0X269-F1
#
_cell.length_a   1.000
_cell.length_b   1.000
_cell.length_c   1.000
_cell.angle_alpha   90.00
_cell.angle_beta   90.00
_cell.angle_gamma   90.00
#
_symmetry.space_group_name_H-M   'P 1'
#
loop_
_entity.id
_entity.type
_entity.pdbx_description
1 polymer ?
#
loop_
_entity_poly.entity_id
_entity_poly.type
_entity_poly.pdbx_seq_one_letter_code
_entity_poly.pdbx_strand_id
1 'polypeptide(L)'
;MRIDPIILGHNQFIGVDHLSQDRARNHTERFSDTQRILDVVKIFYDLGGTGMMLSTHPKAMTIMEAIGSEPELSKKLNLYPLIPYAQGYVRRANEKGVIGMVTDTLGSASTSRKFKILLKGGVGMLRKDFLNILSTLIDVEMLPFKESNVKAVFLHNVLTDLALSLKAQGIFEFYIDYIKDNYGVAPAFGTMNFARLVESFDEWGLKKPLIMASFNRAGFQMNPSREECERCLGEYDVDVLAMSTLAAGYLKPKEAYEYLFSLPNIKSVVVGISTREHAEETFGIIREH
;
A
#
# COMPACT_ATOMS: atom_id res chain seq x y z
N MET A 1 -8.54 -15.98 6.16
CA MET A 1 -8.98 -14.89 5.25
C MET A 1 -8.49 -15.21 3.86
N ARG A 2 -9.27 -14.98 2.81
CA ARG A 2 -8.85 -15.22 1.42
C ARG A 2 -8.54 -13.89 0.76
N ILE A 3 -7.28 -13.69 0.36
CA ILE A 3 -6.84 -12.53 -0.42
C ILE A 3 -7.17 -12.80 -1.89
N ASP A 4 -7.55 -11.76 -2.63
CA ASP A 4 -7.74 -11.85 -4.08
C ASP A 4 -6.43 -12.27 -4.77
N PRO A 5 -6.47 -13.22 -5.73
CA PRO A 5 -5.27 -13.68 -6.43
C PRO A 5 -4.70 -12.61 -7.38
N ILE A 6 -5.57 -11.77 -7.94
CA ILE A 6 -5.20 -10.65 -8.81
C ILE A 6 -5.83 -9.40 -8.23
N ILE A 7 -5.00 -8.40 -7.96
CA ILE A 7 -5.41 -7.12 -7.36
C ILE A 7 -5.04 -5.99 -8.32
N LEU A 8 -6.00 -5.12 -8.64
CA LEU A 8 -5.77 -3.94 -9.46
C LEU A 8 -4.99 -2.89 -8.68
N GLY A 9 -3.83 -2.48 -9.19
CA GLY A 9 -3.03 -1.39 -8.64
C GLY A 9 -3.48 -0.02 -9.14
N HIS A 10 -3.42 0.99 -8.26
CA HIS A 10 -3.84 2.36 -8.57
C HIS A 10 -2.74 3.28 -9.13
N ASN A 11 -1.46 2.86 -9.16
CA ASN A 11 -0.32 3.72 -9.54
C ASN A 11 -0.51 4.40 -10.91
N GLN A 12 -1.07 3.67 -11.86
CA GLN A 12 -1.40 4.18 -13.19
C GLN A 12 -2.47 5.30 -13.20
N PHE A 13 -3.40 5.31 -12.24
CA PHE A 13 -4.45 6.34 -12.14
C PHE A 13 -3.93 7.66 -11.54
N ILE A 14 -2.84 7.57 -10.77
CA ILE A 14 -2.20 8.71 -10.10
C ILE A 14 -0.92 9.18 -10.82
N GLY A 15 -0.58 8.59 -11.97
CA GLY A 15 0.56 9.02 -12.78
C GLY A 15 1.92 8.69 -12.19
N VAL A 16 2.02 7.63 -11.37
CA VAL A 16 3.29 7.19 -10.80
C VAL A 16 3.92 6.16 -11.73
N ASP A 17 5.05 6.51 -12.34
CA ASP A 17 5.95 5.60 -13.08
C ASP A 17 7.37 5.76 -12.54
N HIS A 18 7.98 4.65 -12.13
CA HIS A 18 9.30 4.64 -11.47
C HIS A 18 10.48 4.66 -12.45
N LEU A 19 10.25 4.54 -13.75
CA LEU A 19 11.28 4.53 -14.79
C LEU A 19 11.18 5.69 -15.79
N SER A 20 9.98 6.21 -16.08
CA SER A 20 9.79 7.25 -17.10
C SER A 20 8.83 8.35 -16.66
N GLN A 21 9.35 9.59 -16.63
CA GLN A 21 8.56 10.79 -16.39
C GLN A 21 7.55 11.06 -17.53
N ASP A 22 7.87 10.71 -18.77
CA ASP A 22 6.96 10.88 -19.90
C ASP A 22 5.78 9.92 -19.83
N ARG A 23 6.01 8.65 -19.42
CA ARG A 23 4.91 7.71 -19.17
C ARG A 23 4.06 8.16 -17.98
N ALA A 24 4.66 8.65 -16.91
CA ALA A 24 3.95 9.26 -15.79
C ALA A 24 3.02 10.40 -16.24
N ARG A 25 3.50 11.30 -17.12
CA ARG A 25 2.69 12.38 -17.71
C ARG A 25 1.55 11.86 -18.57
N ASN A 26 1.83 10.93 -19.50
CA ASN A 26 0.82 10.34 -20.36
C ASN A 26 -0.29 9.64 -19.56
N HIS A 27 0.07 8.93 -18.49
CA HIS A 27 -0.90 8.33 -17.57
C HIS A 27 -1.73 9.38 -16.83
N THR A 28 -1.10 10.45 -16.35
CA THR A 28 -1.78 11.56 -15.68
C THR A 28 -2.81 12.23 -16.58
N GLU A 29 -2.44 12.51 -17.84
CA GLU A 29 -3.34 13.07 -18.85
C GLU A 29 -4.47 12.10 -19.19
N ARG A 30 -4.13 10.82 -19.43
CA ARG A 30 -5.10 9.79 -19.78
C ARG A 30 -6.14 9.56 -18.69
N PHE A 31 -5.72 9.55 -17.43
CA PHE A 31 -6.56 9.33 -16.23
C PHE A 31 -6.85 10.63 -15.46
N SER A 32 -6.90 11.76 -16.18
CA SER A 32 -7.51 12.99 -15.68
C SER A 32 -9.03 12.86 -15.61
N ASP A 33 -9.62 12.09 -16.54
CA ASP A 33 -11.03 11.76 -16.59
C ASP A 33 -11.34 10.56 -15.69
N THR A 34 -12.26 10.76 -14.75
CA THR A 34 -12.69 9.74 -13.78
C THR A 34 -13.44 8.60 -14.48
N GLN A 35 -14.14 8.88 -15.58
CA GLN A 35 -14.86 7.86 -16.34
C GLN A 35 -13.90 6.80 -16.87
N ARG A 36 -12.71 7.20 -17.35
CA ARG A 36 -11.69 6.27 -17.83
C ARG A 36 -11.12 5.38 -16.73
N ILE A 37 -11.03 5.88 -15.51
CA ILE A 37 -10.63 5.05 -14.36
C ILE A 37 -11.71 4.00 -14.10
N LEU A 38 -12.98 4.42 -14.08
CA LEU A 38 -14.12 3.52 -13.89
C LEU A 38 -14.20 2.46 -14.99
N ASP A 39 -13.95 2.83 -16.25
CA ASP A 39 -13.93 1.89 -17.37
C ASP A 39 -12.85 0.82 -17.21
N VAL A 40 -11.65 1.19 -16.73
CA VAL A 40 -10.58 0.22 -16.41
C VAL A 40 -10.96 -0.69 -15.26
N VAL A 41 -11.60 -0.15 -14.21
CA VAL A 41 -12.09 -0.96 -13.08
C VAL A 41 -13.17 -1.94 -13.55
N LYS A 42 -14.08 -1.51 -14.44
CA LYS A 42 -15.10 -2.37 -15.06
C LYS A 42 -14.46 -3.46 -15.91
N ILE A 43 -13.48 -3.14 -16.75
CA ILE A 43 -12.71 -4.13 -17.53
C ILE A 43 -12.08 -5.18 -16.60
N PHE A 44 -11.40 -4.75 -15.54
CA PHE A 44 -10.79 -5.65 -14.57
C PHE A 44 -11.81 -6.60 -13.93
N TYR A 45 -12.97 -6.03 -13.57
CA TYR A 45 -14.05 -6.76 -12.95
C TYR A 45 -14.74 -7.75 -13.92
N ASP A 46 -14.98 -7.34 -15.18
CA ASP A 46 -15.54 -8.20 -16.24
C ASP A 46 -14.64 -9.40 -16.50
N LEU A 47 -13.32 -9.22 -16.40
CA LEU A 47 -12.35 -10.30 -16.50
C LEU A 47 -12.28 -11.15 -15.23
N GLY A 48 -13.11 -10.91 -14.22
CA GLY A 48 -13.23 -11.71 -12.99
C GLY A 48 -12.31 -11.27 -11.85
N GLY A 49 -11.64 -10.12 -11.97
CA GLY A 49 -10.85 -9.54 -10.89
C GLY A 49 -11.74 -8.82 -9.86
N THR A 50 -11.57 -9.13 -8.58
CA THR A 50 -12.41 -8.55 -7.50
C THR A 50 -11.62 -7.73 -6.49
N GLY A 51 -10.29 -7.73 -6.52
CA GLY A 51 -9.45 -6.97 -5.60
C GLY A 51 -8.96 -5.65 -6.21
N MET A 52 -9.01 -4.56 -5.44
CA MET A 52 -8.40 -3.29 -5.83
C MET A 52 -7.61 -2.67 -4.68
N MET A 53 -6.37 -2.29 -4.96
CA MET A 53 -5.50 -1.59 -4.02
C MET A 53 -5.46 -0.11 -4.34
N LEU A 54 -5.70 0.72 -3.32
CA LEU A 54 -5.78 2.17 -3.46
C LEU A 54 -5.00 2.84 -2.34
N SER A 55 -4.03 3.70 -2.69
CA SER A 55 -3.50 4.66 -1.72
C SER A 55 -4.47 5.81 -1.55
N THR A 56 -4.39 6.47 -0.41
CA THR A 56 -5.21 7.63 -0.01
C THR A 56 -4.76 8.94 -0.65
N HIS A 57 -4.25 8.86 -1.87
CA HIS A 57 -3.99 10.02 -2.71
C HIS A 57 -5.28 10.89 -2.82
N PRO A 58 -5.21 12.22 -3.03
CA PRO A 58 -6.42 13.05 -3.22
C PRO A 58 -7.42 12.53 -4.26
N LYS A 59 -6.94 11.84 -5.30
CA LYS A 59 -7.79 11.17 -6.31
C LYS A 59 -8.56 9.95 -5.77
N ALA A 60 -8.16 9.39 -4.63
CA ALA A 60 -8.79 8.21 -4.04
C ALA A 60 -10.27 8.47 -3.73
N MET A 61 -10.61 9.65 -3.22
CA MET A 61 -12.02 10.05 -2.99
C MET A 61 -12.82 9.98 -4.28
N THR A 62 -12.33 10.59 -5.36
CA THR A 62 -13.00 10.59 -6.66
C THR A 62 -13.14 9.18 -7.24
N ILE A 63 -12.12 8.32 -7.05
CA ILE A 63 -12.18 6.91 -7.47
C ILE A 63 -13.21 6.15 -6.64
N MET A 64 -13.25 6.37 -5.33
CA MET A 64 -14.21 5.75 -4.41
C MET A 64 -15.64 6.19 -4.70
N GLU A 65 -15.86 7.47 -4.99
CA GLU A 65 -17.16 8.01 -5.42
C GLU A 65 -17.63 7.37 -6.74
N ALA A 66 -16.73 7.23 -7.72
CA ALA A 66 -17.03 6.59 -8.99
C ALA A 66 -17.30 5.08 -8.87
N ILE A 67 -16.62 4.39 -7.95
CA ILE A 67 -16.93 2.99 -7.62
C ILE A 67 -18.28 2.90 -6.88
N GLY A 68 -18.54 3.85 -5.98
CA GLY A 68 -19.77 3.92 -5.19
C GLY A 68 -21.03 4.18 -6.02
N SER A 69 -20.90 4.89 -7.15
CA SER A 69 -22.02 5.12 -8.07
C SER A 69 -22.41 3.88 -8.89
N GLU A 70 -21.60 2.82 -8.87
CA GLU A 70 -21.85 1.55 -9.56
C GLU A 70 -22.25 0.45 -8.54
N PRO A 71 -23.53 0.03 -8.48
CA PRO A 71 -24.03 -0.89 -7.45
C PRO A 71 -23.35 -2.26 -7.43
N GLU A 72 -22.93 -2.77 -8.59
CA GLU A 72 -22.23 -4.06 -8.69
C GLU A 72 -20.80 -3.96 -8.16
N LEU A 73 -20.06 -2.92 -8.54
CA LEU A 73 -18.68 -2.71 -8.12
C LEU A 73 -18.59 -2.40 -6.63
N SER A 74 -19.43 -1.48 -6.14
CA SER A 74 -19.45 -1.08 -4.72
C SER A 74 -19.67 -2.24 -3.74
N LYS A 75 -20.46 -3.25 -4.13
CA LYS A 75 -20.76 -4.41 -3.28
C LYS A 75 -19.73 -5.53 -3.40
N LYS A 76 -19.16 -5.72 -4.59
CA LYS A 76 -18.38 -6.92 -4.92
C LYS A 76 -16.87 -6.69 -4.98
N LEU A 77 -16.41 -5.44 -5.08
CA LEU A 77 -14.99 -5.15 -4.99
C LEU A 77 -14.49 -5.26 -3.55
N ASN A 78 -13.42 -6.03 -3.40
CA ASN A 78 -12.61 -6.12 -2.20
C ASN A 78 -11.55 -5.02 -2.25
N LEU A 79 -11.47 -4.20 -1.20
CA LEU A 79 -10.51 -3.10 -1.15
C LEU A 79 -9.33 -3.37 -0.24
N TYR A 80 -8.18 -2.89 -0.68
CA TYR A 80 -6.90 -2.98 0.00
C TYR A 80 -6.27 -1.58 0.13
N PRO A 81 -6.67 -0.78 1.14
CA PRO A 81 -6.10 0.54 1.35
C PRO A 81 -4.60 0.47 1.68
N LEU A 82 -3.81 1.39 1.11
CA LEU A 82 -2.39 1.57 1.43
C LEU A 82 -2.18 2.94 2.09
N ILE A 83 -1.88 2.93 3.39
CA ILE A 83 -1.89 4.12 4.25
C ILE A 83 -0.61 4.21 5.12
N PRO A 84 -0.09 5.40 5.45
CA PRO A 84 -0.54 6.68 4.93
C PRO A 84 0.04 6.99 3.55
N TYR A 85 -0.58 7.91 2.79
CA TYR A 85 0.02 8.41 1.55
C TYR A 85 1.25 9.31 1.84
N ALA A 86 2.39 8.66 2.09
CA ALA A 86 3.61 9.30 2.61
C ALA A 86 4.10 10.48 1.77
N GLN A 87 4.07 10.36 0.43
CA GLN A 87 4.49 11.43 -0.48
C GLN A 87 3.69 12.73 -0.29
N GLY A 88 2.39 12.63 0.00
CA GLY A 88 1.53 13.79 0.26
C GLY A 88 1.97 14.57 1.50
N TYR A 89 2.38 13.86 2.56
CA TYR A 89 2.89 14.49 3.77
C TYR A 89 4.29 15.07 3.59
N VAL A 90 5.19 14.37 2.89
CA VAL A 90 6.53 14.88 2.57
C VAL A 90 6.44 16.16 1.75
N ARG A 91 5.58 16.20 0.72
CA ARG A 91 5.35 17.41 -0.08
C ARG A 91 4.84 18.57 0.80
N ARG A 92 3.82 18.33 1.62
CA ARG A 92 3.28 19.35 2.54
C ARG A 92 4.32 19.84 3.54
N ALA A 93 5.15 18.96 4.08
CA ALA A 93 6.23 19.31 5.00
C ALA A 93 7.32 20.14 4.30
N ASN A 94 7.62 19.86 3.03
CA ASN A 94 8.55 20.67 2.24
C ASN A 94 7.96 22.04 1.87
N GLU A 95 6.66 22.11 1.55
CA GLU A 95 5.96 23.35 1.19
C GLU A 95 5.73 24.27 2.39
N LYS A 96 5.35 23.71 3.55
CA LYS A 96 4.99 24.47 4.76
C LYS A 96 6.05 24.48 5.85
N GLY A 97 7.10 23.67 5.72
CA GLY A 97 8.05 23.37 6.79
C GLY A 97 7.46 22.43 7.87
N VAL A 98 8.31 21.62 8.50
CA VAL A 98 7.91 20.74 9.63
C VAL A 98 7.32 21.55 10.78
N ILE A 99 7.88 22.75 11.04
CA ILE A 99 7.36 23.69 12.04
C ILE A 99 5.97 24.20 11.63
N GLY A 100 5.76 24.55 10.36
CA GLY A 100 4.46 25.01 9.84
C GLY A 100 3.35 23.95 9.95
N MET A 101 3.68 22.68 9.67
CA MET A 101 2.75 21.56 9.83
C MET A 101 2.40 21.32 11.31
N VAL A 102 3.39 21.39 12.20
CA VAL A 102 3.17 21.27 13.66
C VAL A 102 2.38 22.48 14.17
N THR A 103 2.65 23.71 13.70
CA THR A 103 1.90 24.91 14.10
C THR A 103 0.48 24.96 13.55
N ASP A 104 0.21 24.43 12.36
CA ASP A 104 -1.15 24.29 11.81
C ASP A 104 -1.95 23.26 12.64
N THR A 105 -1.30 22.16 13.02
CA THR A 105 -1.89 21.09 13.85
C THR A 105 -2.10 21.55 15.29
N LEU A 106 -1.21 22.39 15.84
CA LEU A 106 -1.30 22.97 17.19
C LEU A 106 -2.03 24.33 17.22
N GLY A 107 -2.36 24.90 16.06
CA GLY A 107 -3.04 26.19 15.92
C GLY A 107 -4.47 26.14 16.45
N SER A 108 -5.06 24.95 16.47
CA SER A 108 -6.35 24.61 17.08
C SER A 108 -6.29 24.40 18.61
N ALA A 109 -5.10 24.41 19.22
CA ALA A 109 -4.91 24.15 20.64
C ALA A 109 -4.70 25.43 21.46
N SER A 110 -5.28 25.49 22.66
CA SER A 110 -5.15 26.64 23.57
C SER A 110 -3.72 26.87 24.09
N THR A 111 -3.41 28.11 24.46
CA THR A 111 -2.09 28.55 24.96
C THR A 111 -1.57 27.72 26.15
N SER A 112 -2.46 27.24 27.02
CA SER A 112 -2.09 26.38 28.15
C SER A 112 -1.64 24.99 27.74
N ARG A 113 -2.15 24.46 26.61
CA ARG A 113 -1.77 23.16 26.06
C ARG A 113 -0.40 23.21 25.39
N LYS A 114 -0.08 24.33 24.73
CA LYS A 114 1.25 24.59 24.14
C LYS A 114 2.36 24.62 25.20
N PHE A 115 2.12 25.30 26.32
CA PHE A 115 3.08 25.38 27.44
C PHE A 115 3.28 24.02 28.14
N LYS A 116 2.22 23.21 28.23
CA LYS A 116 2.25 21.88 28.85
C LYS A 116 2.98 20.82 28.00
N ILE A 117 3.08 21.01 26.68
CA ILE A 117 3.85 20.16 25.77
C ILE A 117 5.35 20.45 25.90
N LEU A 118 5.73 21.72 26.00
CA LEU A 118 7.13 22.14 26.15
C LEU A 118 7.79 21.63 27.44
N LEU A 119 7.06 21.67 28.57
CA LEU A 119 7.56 21.22 29.88
C LEU A 119 7.62 19.69 30.05
N LYS A 120 7.07 18.91 29.13
CA LYS A 120 6.90 17.46 29.26
C LYS A 120 7.78 16.63 28.31
N GLY A 121 8.78 17.25 27.67
CA GLY A 121 9.73 16.61 26.74
C GLY A 121 10.68 15.56 27.35
N GLY A 122 10.23 14.77 28.33
CA GLY A 122 10.84 13.50 28.69
C GLY A 122 10.42 12.43 27.67
N VAL A 123 11.38 11.59 27.27
CA VAL A 123 11.31 10.54 26.22
C VAL A 123 10.02 9.70 26.21
N GLY A 124 9.35 9.53 27.35
CA GLY A 124 8.09 8.79 27.46
C GLY A 124 6.85 9.47 26.86
N MET A 125 6.85 10.80 26.66
CA MET A 125 5.68 11.51 26.10
C MET A 125 5.70 11.56 24.56
N LEU A 126 6.89 11.65 23.94
CA LEU A 126 7.05 11.64 22.48
C LEU A 126 6.53 10.36 21.82
N ARG A 127 6.71 9.19 22.47
CA ARG A 127 6.20 7.91 21.94
C ARG A 127 4.67 7.84 21.93
N LYS A 128 4.01 8.29 23.00
CA LYS A 128 2.54 8.34 23.06
C LYS A 128 1.99 9.35 22.04
N ASP A 129 2.66 10.48 21.87
CA ASP A 129 2.27 11.48 20.88
C ASP A 129 2.39 10.92 19.46
N PHE A 130 3.44 10.15 19.14
CA PHE A 130 3.58 9.51 17.84
C PHE A 130 2.49 8.45 17.55
N LEU A 131 2.21 7.55 18.50
CA LEU A 131 1.16 6.53 18.29
C LEU A 131 -0.23 7.17 18.15
N ASN A 132 -0.49 8.25 18.88
CA ASN A 132 -1.73 9.04 18.74
C ASN A 132 -1.81 9.73 17.36
N ILE A 133 -0.70 10.26 16.86
CA ILE A 133 -0.64 10.82 15.50
C ILE A 133 -0.89 9.72 14.48
N LEU A 134 -0.23 8.57 14.61
CA LEU A 134 -0.38 7.44 13.68
C LEU A 134 -1.83 6.94 13.63
N SER A 135 -2.47 6.72 14.79
CA SER A 135 -3.90 6.36 14.86
C SER A 135 -4.79 7.41 14.20
N THR A 136 -4.58 8.69 14.50
CA THR A 136 -5.35 9.77 13.88
C THR A 136 -5.19 9.78 12.35
N LEU A 137 -3.96 9.58 11.86
CA LEU A 137 -3.70 9.50 10.41
C LEU A 137 -4.42 8.30 9.80
N ILE A 138 -4.35 7.13 10.45
CA ILE A 138 -5.09 5.93 10.02
C ILE A 138 -6.59 6.23 9.95
N ASP A 139 -7.17 6.84 10.98
CA ASP A 139 -8.59 7.16 11.04
C ASP A 139 -9.04 8.07 9.90
N VAL A 140 -8.32 9.17 9.70
CA VAL A 140 -8.60 10.13 8.63
C VAL A 140 -8.52 9.45 7.26
N GLU A 141 -7.52 8.59 7.07
CA GLU A 141 -7.26 7.93 5.80
C GLU A 141 -8.17 6.73 5.52
N MET A 142 -8.80 6.18 6.56
CA MET A 142 -9.80 5.12 6.44
C MET A 142 -11.22 5.64 6.18
N LEU A 143 -11.50 6.93 6.40
CA LEU A 143 -12.82 7.55 6.13
C LEU A 143 -13.39 7.24 4.73
N PRO A 144 -12.62 7.29 3.62
CA PRO A 144 -13.13 7.02 2.28
C PRO A 144 -13.63 5.58 2.09
N PHE A 145 -13.20 4.66 2.96
CA PHE A 145 -13.42 3.22 2.82
C PHE A 145 -14.47 2.67 3.80
N LYS A 146 -15.10 3.53 4.62
CA LYS A 146 -15.97 3.11 5.73
C LYS A 146 -17.11 2.17 5.31
N GLU A 147 -17.74 2.44 4.17
CA GLU A 147 -18.87 1.66 3.65
C GLU A 147 -18.43 0.63 2.58
N SER A 148 -17.13 0.38 2.46
CA SER A 148 -16.56 -0.52 1.47
C SER A 148 -16.14 -1.84 2.07
N ASN A 149 -16.07 -2.87 1.24
CA ASN A 149 -15.62 -4.19 1.65
C ASN A 149 -14.08 -4.26 1.74
N VAL A 150 -13.53 -3.67 2.81
CA VAL A 150 -12.10 -3.68 3.09
C VAL A 150 -11.66 -5.06 3.58
N LYS A 151 -10.63 -5.61 2.94
CA LYS A 151 -10.08 -6.93 3.27
C LYS A 151 -8.85 -6.80 4.16
N ALA A 152 -7.89 -6.01 3.74
CA ALA A 152 -6.71 -5.72 4.54
C ALA A 152 -6.30 -4.26 4.39
N VAL A 153 -5.73 -3.69 5.45
CA VAL A 153 -5.17 -2.34 5.44
C VAL A 153 -3.66 -2.46 5.50
N PHE A 154 -2.98 -1.87 4.51
CA PHE A 154 -1.54 -1.93 4.40
C PHE A 154 -0.89 -0.68 5.00
N LEU A 155 0.09 -0.88 5.89
CA LEU A 155 1.01 0.19 6.27
C LEU A 155 1.97 0.45 5.11
N HIS A 156 2.05 1.70 4.68
CA HIS A 156 2.82 2.13 3.53
C HIS A 156 4.31 1.86 3.73
N ASN A 157 5.00 1.40 2.67
CA ASN A 157 6.41 0.98 2.72
C ASN A 157 7.35 2.00 3.37
N VAL A 158 7.21 3.29 3.07
CA VAL A 158 7.99 4.36 3.72
C VAL A 158 7.91 4.30 5.25
N LEU A 159 6.71 4.12 5.83
CA LEU A 159 6.58 4.03 7.29
C LEU A 159 7.03 2.68 7.84
N THR A 160 6.68 1.59 7.16
CA THR A 160 7.12 0.24 7.51
C THR A 160 8.65 0.17 7.57
N ASP A 161 9.33 0.61 6.52
CA ASP A 161 10.78 0.55 6.37
C ASP A 161 11.49 1.51 7.33
N LEU A 162 10.91 2.69 7.61
CA LEU A 162 11.42 3.58 8.65
C LEU A 162 11.33 2.93 10.04
N ALA A 163 10.17 2.40 10.42
CA ALA A 163 9.98 1.72 11.70
C ALA A 163 10.90 0.50 11.83
N LEU A 164 11.08 -0.25 10.74
CA LEU A 164 12.00 -1.38 10.65
C LEU A 164 13.45 -0.95 10.88
N SER A 165 13.89 0.13 10.22
CA SER A 165 15.26 0.66 10.37
C SER A 165 15.58 1.09 11.80
N LEU A 166 14.58 1.60 12.53
CA LEU A 166 14.70 2.01 13.94
C LEU A 166 14.51 0.86 14.93
N LYS A 167 14.27 -0.38 14.44
CA LYS A 167 13.90 -1.55 15.24
C LYS A 167 12.73 -1.25 16.19
N ALA A 168 11.78 -0.43 15.74
CA ALA A 168 10.68 0.06 16.55
C ALA A 168 9.52 -0.95 16.60
N GLN A 169 9.76 -2.13 17.18
CA GLN A 169 8.79 -3.23 17.32
C GLN A 169 7.40 -2.75 17.77
N GLY A 170 7.36 -1.86 18.76
CA GLY A 170 6.10 -1.35 19.32
C GLY A 170 5.22 -0.56 18.33
N ILE A 171 5.73 -0.12 17.17
CA ILE A 171 4.91 0.46 16.11
C ILE A 171 4.17 -0.64 15.34
N PHE A 172 4.83 -1.77 15.08
CA PHE A 172 4.24 -2.92 14.40
C PHE A 172 3.14 -3.56 15.25
N GLU A 173 3.41 -3.78 16.55
CA GLU A 173 2.43 -4.28 17.51
C GLU A 173 1.22 -3.35 17.59
N PHE A 174 1.45 -2.06 17.81
CA PHE A 174 0.39 -1.06 17.86
C PHE A 174 -0.45 -1.06 16.58
N TYR A 175 0.17 -1.06 15.40
CA TYR A 175 -0.56 -1.05 14.13
C TYR A 175 -1.41 -2.30 13.95
N ILE A 176 -0.85 -3.48 14.26
CA ILE A 176 -1.55 -4.77 14.17
C ILE A 176 -2.79 -4.76 15.06
N ASP A 177 -2.64 -4.36 16.32
CA ASP A 177 -3.73 -4.33 17.28
C ASP A 177 -4.76 -3.26 16.91
N TYR A 178 -4.31 -2.06 16.54
CA TYR A 178 -5.19 -0.95 16.20
C TYR A 178 -6.10 -1.24 15.00
N ILE A 179 -5.56 -1.85 13.93
CA ILE A 179 -6.36 -2.22 12.75
C ILE A 179 -7.36 -3.33 13.09
N LYS A 180 -6.96 -4.33 13.88
CA LYS A 180 -7.88 -5.40 14.29
C LYS A 180 -9.00 -4.88 15.19
N ASP A 181 -8.66 -4.08 16.19
CA ASP A 181 -9.59 -3.66 17.24
C ASP A 181 -10.57 -2.58 16.76
N ASN A 182 -10.11 -1.65 15.90
CA ASN A 182 -10.94 -0.51 15.47
C ASN A 182 -11.63 -0.74 14.12
N TYR A 183 -11.07 -1.59 13.26
CA TYR A 183 -11.59 -1.82 11.90
C TYR A 183 -12.04 -3.26 11.66
N GLY A 184 -11.64 -4.22 12.48
CA GLY A 184 -12.03 -5.63 12.31
C GLY A 184 -11.49 -6.27 11.02
N VAL A 185 -10.47 -5.69 10.41
CA VAL A 185 -9.86 -6.14 9.14
C VAL A 185 -8.42 -6.61 9.35
N ALA A 186 -7.83 -7.26 8.35
CA ALA A 186 -6.47 -7.76 8.47
C ALA A 186 -5.44 -6.61 8.39
N PRO A 187 -4.49 -6.52 9.34
CA PRO A 187 -3.33 -5.65 9.17
C PRO A 187 -2.37 -6.26 8.16
N ALA A 188 -1.80 -5.42 7.31
CA ALA A 188 -0.82 -5.80 6.31
C ALA A 188 0.27 -4.73 6.19
N PHE A 189 1.38 -5.05 5.56
CA PHE A 189 2.54 -4.15 5.46
C PHE A 189 3.10 -4.13 4.04
N GLY A 190 3.23 -2.95 3.46
CA GLY A 190 4.08 -2.75 2.30
C GLY A 190 5.53 -2.59 2.75
N THR A 191 6.50 -3.11 2.00
CA THR A 191 7.94 -2.94 2.29
C THR A 191 8.78 -3.05 1.01
N MET A 192 9.95 -2.41 1.01
CA MET A 192 11.01 -2.69 0.03
C MET A 192 12.14 -3.55 0.61
N ASN A 193 12.06 -3.94 1.88
CA ASN A 193 13.07 -4.69 2.63
C ASN A 193 12.50 -6.01 3.15
N PHE A 194 11.92 -6.80 2.23
CA PHE A 194 11.13 -8.00 2.54
C PHE A 194 11.84 -8.95 3.51
N ALA A 195 13.07 -9.38 3.18
CA ALA A 195 13.81 -10.34 3.98
C ALA A 195 13.99 -9.84 5.42
N ARG A 196 14.45 -8.58 5.57
CA ARG A 196 14.66 -7.98 6.89
C ARG A 196 13.38 -7.84 7.70
N LEU A 197 12.25 -7.51 7.05
CA LEU A 197 10.97 -7.37 7.73
C LEU A 197 10.49 -8.73 8.26
N VAL A 198 10.55 -9.77 7.43
CA VAL A 198 10.14 -11.14 7.80
C VAL A 198 10.98 -11.67 8.95
N GLU A 199 12.30 -11.53 8.87
CA GLU A 199 13.23 -11.93 9.94
C GLU A 199 12.97 -11.15 11.22
N SER A 200 12.69 -9.84 11.14
CA SER A 200 12.40 -9.05 12.33
C SER A 200 11.09 -9.47 13.01
N PHE A 201 10.04 -9.82 12.26
CA PHE A 201 8.82 -10.39 12.86
C PHE A 201 9.11 -11.71 13.58
N ASP A 202 10.00 -12.55 13.03
CA ASP A 202 10.44 -13.79 13.67
C ASP A 202 11.25 -13.52 14.95
N GLU A 203 12.25 -12.64 14.88
CA GLU A 203 13.08 -12.18 16.01
C GLU A 203 12.21 -11.64 17.16
N TRP A 204 11.12 -10.93 16.83
CA TRP A 204 10.19 -10.36 17.80
C TRP A 204 9.13 -11.34 18.32
N GLY A 205 9.09 -12.57 17.80
CA GLY A 205 8.07 -13.57 18.15
C GLY A 205 6.66 -13.17 17.70
N LEU A 206 6.55 -12.29 16.71
CA LEU A 206 5.29 -11.82 16.17
C LEU A 206 4.86 -12.69 14.98
N LYS A 207 3.55 -12.98 14.90
CA LYS A 207 3.00 -13.66 13.73
C LYS A 207 3.15 -12.75 12.50
N LYS A 208 3.77 -13.29 11.45
CA LYS A 208 3.97 -12.59 10.18
C LYS A 208 2.60 -12.26 9.54
N PRO A 209 2.28 -10.98 9.31
CA PRO A 209 1.06 -10.57 8.63
C PRO A 209 1.21 -10.75 7.11
N LEU A 210 0.16 -10.38 6.36
CA LEU A 210 0.27 -10.24 4.91
C LEU A 210 1.29 -9.15 4.58
N ILE A 211 2.27 -9.47 3.74
CA ILE A 211 3.31 -8.53 3.32
C ILE A 211 3.20 -8.29 1.81
N MET A 212 3.12 -7.03 1.42
CA MET A 212 3.28 -6.62 0.03
C MET A 212 4.72 -6.19 -0.22
N ALA A 213 5.38 -6.86 -1.16
CA ALA A 213 6.77 -6.61 -1.50
C ALA A 213 7.02 -6.79 -3.00
N SER A 214 8.08 -6.16 -3.48
CA SER A 214 8.51 -6.33 -4.87
C SER A 214 9.05 -7.74 -5.09
N PHE A 215 8.56 -8.42 -6.12
CA PHE A 215 9.11 -9.69 -6.61
C PHE A 215 9.10 -9.66 -8.14
N ASN A 216 10.29 -9.68 -8.75
CA ASN A 216 10.45 -9.66 -10.19
C ASN A 216 11.81 -10.23 -10.59
N ARG A 217 11.89 -10.76 -11.81
CA ARG A 217 13.10 -11.44 -12.30
C ARG A 217 14.34 -10.55 -12.32
N ALA A 218 14.16 -9.24 -12.44
CA ALA A 218 15.25 -8.26 -12.50
C ALA A 218 15.81 -7.89 -11.11
N GLY A 219 15.19 -8.31 -10.00
CA GLY A 219 15.59 -7.88 -8.66
C GLY A 219 15.26 -6.41 -8.35
N PHE A 220 14.43 -5.77 -9.18
CA PHE A 220 14.09 -4.36 -9.02
C PHE A 220 13.33 -4.14 -7.71
N GLN A 221 13.86 -3.29 -6.83
CA GLN A 221 13.32 -3.00 -5.50
C GLN A 221 13.19 -4.23 -4.57
N MET A 222 14.00 -5.27 -4.80
CA MET A 222 14.09 -6.46 -3.93
C MET A 222 15.32 -6.32 -3.02
N ASN A 223 15.18 -5.67 -1.87
CA ASN A 223 16.31 -5.47 -0.96
C ASN A 223 16.41 -6.59 0.11
N PRO A 224 17.63 -7.02 0.47
CA PRO A 224 18.92 -6.48 0.01
C PRO A 224 19.35 -7.03 -1.38
N SER A 225 18.80 -8.16 -1.79
CA SER A 225 18.94 -8.70 -3.14
C SER A 225 17.73 -9.57 -3.50
N ARG A 226 17.61 -9.92 -4.78
CA ARG A 226 16.61 -10.87 -5.27
C ARG A 226 16.76 -12.21 -4.57
N GLU A 227 17.98 -12.75 -4.55
CA GLU A 227 18.31 -14.06 -4.00
C GLU A 227 17.95 -14.15 -2.52
N GLU A 228 18.18 -13.06 -1.76
CA GLU A 228 17.86 -13.03 -0.34
C GLU A 228 16.35 -12.98 -0.07
N CYS A 229 15.60 -12.26 -0.91
CA CYS A 229 14.14 -12.26 -0.84
C CYS A 229 13.56 -13.63 -1.18
N GLU A 230 14.09 -14.31 -2.21
CA GLU A 230 13.68 -15.66 -2.60
C GLU A 230 14.02 -16.70 -1.52
N ARG A 231 15.22 -16.62 -0.93
CA ARG A 231 15.62 -17.46 0.21
C ARG A 231 14.63 -17.29 1.37
N CYS A 232 14.38 -16.05 1.77
CA CYS A 232 13.47 -15.73 2.86
C CYS A 232 12.03 -16.25 2.59
N LEU A 233 11.55 -16.12 1.36
CA LEU A 233 10.23 -16.62 0.93
C LEU A 233 10.12 -18.16 1.02
N GLY A 234 11.22 -18.88 0.80
CA GLY A 234 11.29 -20.34 0.90
C GLY A 234 11.46 -20.86 2.32
N GLU A 235 12.10 -20.10 3.21
CA GLU A 235 12.40 -20.52 4.59
C GLU A 235 11.28 -20.20 5.58
N TYR A 236 10.57 -19.10 5.40
CA TYR A 236 9.57 -18.62 6.36
C TYR A 236 8.14 -18.81 5.86
N ASP A 237 7.24 -19.16 6.77
CA ASP A 237 5.80 -19.16 6.51
C ASP A 237 5.27 -17.71 6.53
N VAL A 238 5.09 -17.14 5.34
CA VAL A 238 4.62 -15.77 5.14
C VAL A 238 3.73 -15.67 3.92
N ASP A 239 2.60 -14.99 4.06
CA ASP A 239 1.72 -14.66 2.95
C ASP A 239 2.24 -13.40 2.23
N VAL A 240 2.49 -13.53 0.92
CA VAL A 240 3.03 -12.43 0.10
C VAL A 240 2.04 -11.99 -0.96
N LEU A 241 1.83 -10.68 -1.03
CA LEU A 241 1.21 -9.98 -2.16
C LEU A 241 2.32 -9.37 -3.02
N ALA A 242 2.60 -9.96 -4.18
CA ALA A 242 3.67 -9.47 -5.05
C ALA A 242 3.29 -8.16 -5.74
N MET A 243 4.20 -7.19 -5.75
CA MET A 243 4.07 -5.95 -6.54
C MET A 243 5.31 -5.74 -7.42
N SER A 244 5.29 -4.70 -8.27
CA SER A 244 6.40 -4.36 -9.16
C SER A 244 6.88 -5.53 -10.04
N THR A 245 5.98 -6.43 -10.42
CA THR A 245 6.28 -7.68 -11.12
C THR A 245 6.92 -7.47 -12.48
N LEU A 246 6.51 -6.41 -13.19
CA LEU A 246 7.09 -6.02 -14.48
C LEU A 246 8.36 -5.18 -14.36
N ALA A 247 8.90 -4.96 -13.15
CA ALA A 247 10.03 -4.08 -12.88
C ALA A 247 9.87 -2.70 -13.55
N ALA A 248 8.73 -2.05 -13.29
CA ALA A 248 8.32 -0.78 -13.91
C ALA A 248 8.26 -0.78 -15.46
N GLY A 249 8.03 -1.96 -16.05
CA GLY A 249 7.91 -2.16 -17.50
C GLY A 249 9.22 -2.57 -18.17
N TYR A 250 10.25 -2.92 -17.41
CA TYR A 250 11.49 -3.49 -17.94
C TYR A 250 11.30 -4.94 -18.41
N LEU A 251 10.44 -5.71 -17.73
CA LEU A 251 10.15 -7.10 -18.08
C LEU A 251 8.89 -7.20 -18.94
N LYS A 252 8.87 -8.17 -19.86
CA LYS A 252 7.65 -8.55 -20.58
C LYS A 252 6.71 -9.33 -19.66
N PRO A 253 5.37 -9.22 -19.82
CA PRO A 253 4.40 -9.92 -18.97
C PRO A 253 4.67 -11.42 -18.81
N LYS A 254 4.89 -12.14 -19.92
CA LYS A 254 5.14 -13.58 -19.90
C LYS A 254 6.35 -13.95 -19.03
N GLU A 255 7.49 -13.31 -19.27
CA GLU A 255 8.72 -13.53 -18.48
C GLU A 255 8.53 -13.20 -17.00
N ALA A 256 7.83 -12.11 -16.70
CA ALA A 256 7.59 -11.67 -15.33
C ALA A 256 6.74 -12.67 -14.53
N TYR A 257 5.64 -13.14 -15.13
CA TYR A 257 4.71 -14.06 -14.47
C TYR A 257 5.25 -15.49 -14.41
N GLU A 258 5.92 -15.99 -15.45
CA GLU A 258 6.63 -17.29 -15.38
C GLU A 258 7.63 -17.33 -14.22
N TYR A 259 8.40 -16.25 -14.04
CA TYR A 259 9.28 -16.11 -12.89
C TYR A 259 8.49 -16.06 -11.58
N LEU A 260 7.46 -15.23 -11.49
CA LEU A 260 6.70 -15.04 -10.25
C LEU A 260 6.08 -16.35 -9.76
N PHE A 261 5.47 -17.13 -10.65
CA PHE A 261 4.83 -18.40 -10.32
C PHE A 261 5.81 -19.55 -10.11
N SER A 262 7.09 -19.37 -10.46
CA SER A 262 8.15 -20.32 -10.07
C SER A 262 8.52 -20.21 -8.59
N LEU A 263 8.15 -19.11 -7.93
CA LEU A 263 8.45 -18.88 -6.52
C LEU A 263 7.41 -19.56 -5.62
N PRO A 264 7.82 -20.10 -4.47
CA PRO A 264 6.88 -20.65 -3.50
C PRO A 264 6.06 -19.54 -2.84
N ASN A 265 4.87 -19.88 -2.35
CA ASN A 265 4.07 -19.05 -1.43
C ASN A 265 3.62 -17.67 -1.93
N ILE A 266 3.83 -17.31 -3.21
CA ILE A 266 3.19 -16.15 -3.83
C ILE A 266 1.85 -16.57 -4.44
N LYS A 267 0.76 -16.14 -3.80
CA LYS A 267 -0.62 -16.50 -4.21
C LYS A 267 -1.44 -15.31 -4.72
N SER A 268 -0.90 -14.11 -4.56
CA SER A 268 -1.57 -12.88 -4.92
C SER A 268 -0.60 -11.91 -5.57
N VAL A 269 -1.06 -11.18 -6.58
CA VAL A 269 -0.27 -10.21 -7.33
C VAL A 269 -1.03 -8.91 -7.56
N VAL A 270 -0.34 -7.78 -7.44
CA VAL A 270 -0.82 -6.46 -7.86
C VAL A 270 -0.43 -6.22 -9.31
N VAL A 271 -1.43 -5.94 -10.15
CA VAL A 271 -1.26 -5.71 -11.58
C VAL A 271 -1.66 -4.28 -11.97
N GLY A 272 -0.93 -3.68 -12.90
CA GLY A 272 -1.33 -2.43 -13.55
C GLY A 272 -1.91 -2.75 -14.93
N ILE A 273 -3.14 -2.30 -15.19
CA ILE A 273 -3.82 -2.49 -16.48
C ILE A 273 -4.41 -1.17 -17.00
N SER A 274 -4.10 -0.80 -18.23
CA SER A 274 -4.49 0.52 -18.79
C SER A 274 -5.47 0.43 -19.95
N THR A 275 -5.60 -0.74 -20.59
CA THR A 275 -6.53 -1.02 -21.69
C THR A 275 -7.14 -2.41 -21.50
N ARG A 276 -8.20 -2.73 -22.27
CA ARG A 276 -8.81 -4.06 -22.27
C ARG A 276 -7.84 -5.12 -22.78
N GLU A 277 -7.12 -4.82 -23.86
CA GLU A 277 -6.15 -5.73 -24.47
C GLU A 277 -5.02 -6.08 -23.47
N HIS A 278 -4.48 -5.07 -22.77
CA HIS A 278 -3.46 -5.30 -21.73
C HIS A 278 -4.01 -6.14 -20.55
N ALA A 279 -5.27 -5.90 -20.18
CA ALA A 279 -5.90 -6.65 -19.10
C ALA A 279 -6.14 -8.12 -19.50
N GLU A 280 -6.63 -8.36 -20.72
CA GLU A 280 -6.85 -9.70 -21.27
C GLU A 280 -5.54 -10.48 -21.39
N GLU A 281 -4.47 -9.86 -21.90
CA GLU A 281 -3.13 -10.46 -21.96
C GLU A 281 -2.64 -10.84 -20.55
N THR A 282 -2.73 -9.91 -19.60
CA THR A 282 -2.26 -10.11 -18.22
C THR A 282 -3.04 -11.25 -17.53
N PHE A 283 -4.37 -11.24 -17.62
CA PHE A 283 -5.21 -12.29 -17.03
C PHE A 283 -5.00 -13.63 -17.70
N GLY A 284 -4.84 -13.66 -19.03
CA GLY A 284 -4.54 -14.87 -19.79
C GLY A 284 -3.28 -15.55 -19.28
N ILE A 285 -2.17 -14.81 -19.21
CA ILE A 285 -0.88 -15.34 -18.74
C ILE A 285 -0.95 -15.80 -17.26
N ILE A 286 -1.60 -15.01 -16.39
CA ILE A 286 -1.71 -15.36 -14.98
C ILE A 286 -2.52 -16.65 -14.78
N ARG A 287 -3.59 -16.85 -15.56
CA ARG A 287 -4.46 -18.03 -15.44
C ARG A 287 -3.87 -19.33 -15.98
N GLU A 288 -2.81 -19.24 -16.77
CA GLU A 288 -2.08 -20.40 -17.26
C GLU A 288 -1.23 -21.08 -16.17
N HIS A 289 -1.05 -20.42 -15.02
CA HIS A 289 -0.24 -20.86 -13.88
C HIS A 289 -1.11 -21.08 -12.63
#